data_AF-A0A7W9XA36-F1
#
_entry.id   AF-A0A7W9XA36-F1
#
_cell.length_a   1.000
_cell.length_b   1.000
_cell.length_c   1.000
_cell.angle_alpha   90.00
_cell.angle_beta   90.00
_cell.angle_gamma   90.00
#
_symmetry.space_group_name_H-M   'P 1'
#
loop_
_entity.id
_entity.type
_entity.pdbx_description
1 polymer ?
#
loop_
_entity_poly.entity_id
_entity_poly.type
_entity_poly.pdbx_seq_one_letter_code
_entity_poly.pdbx_strand_id
1 'polypeptide(L)'
;MNNEYRKIRLVENMLIASPFVFFLALQHFFILSLTALICGMLSSLYNEWGKSSFVIFSPFSKEPFEFTVGFRKSYWLLAILYILTIISISVGNFNLGVAALLGVMLVCMNFYSITEPIFYVWIYTQQPKYFLIGKVKTAMLYSISLVLPLMILLSVFYPAKVFIILGITLIGLLYIAMSVVAKYTNYPAQINLLQIIKLGAGVIFPPFMLIIIPHFYLQSIRKLNVYLK
;
A
#
# COMPACT_ATOMS: atom_id res chain seq x y z
N MET A 1 21.80 -20.44 14.43
CA MET A 1 21.10 -20.93 13.22
C MET A 1 21.33 -22.43 13.16
N ASN A 2 20.29 -23.25 13.21
CA ASN A 2 20.42 -24.70 13.41
C ASN A 2 21.22 -25.33 12.24
N ASN A 3 22.22 -26.18 12.52
CA ASN A 3 23.13 -26.69 11.49
C ASN A 3 22.39 -27.56 10.46
N GLU A 4 21.35 -28.27 10.92
CA GLU A 4 20.42 -29.04 10.09
C GLU A 4 19.64 -28.17 9.09
N TYR A 5 19.25 -26.97 9.50
CA TYR A 5 18.51 -26.04 8.62
C TYR A 5 19.36 -25.54 7.45
N ARG A 6 20.66 -25.33 7.66
CA ARG A 6 21.59 -24.92 6.59
C ARG A 6 21.80 -26.05 5.58
N LYS A 7 21.89 -27.30 6.04
CA LYS A 7 22.00 -28.46 5.15
C LYS A 7 20.78 -28.61 4.26
N ILE A 8 19.58 -28.46 4.83
CA ILE A 8 18.32 -28.53 4.09
C ILE A 8 18.28 -27.46 2.98
N ARG A 9 18.60 -26.20 3.30
CA ARG A 9 18.65 -25.12 2.30
C ARG A 9 19.68 -25.34 1.20
N LEU A 10 20.84 -25.88 1.55
CA LEU A 10 21.87 -26.18 0.55
C LEU A 10 21.33 -27.22 -0.44
N VAL A 11 20.68 -28.27 0.06
CA VAL A 11 20.08 -29.32 -0.77
C VAL A 11 18.96 -28.77 -1.64
N GLU A 12 18.05 -27.96 -1.08
CA GLU A 12 16.96 -27.32 -1.84
C GLU A 12 17.48 -26.41 -2.96
N ASN A 13 18.43 -25.51 -2.64
CA ASN A 13 19.00 -24.60 -3.63
C ASN A 13 19.78 -25.34 -4.72
N MET A 14 20.49 -26.42 -4.38
CA MET A 14 21.20 -27.26 -5.37
C MET A 14 20.22 -28.04 -6.24
N LEU A 15 19.13 -28.58 -5.69
CA LEU A 15 18.09 -29.25 -6.47
C LEU A 15 17.43 -28.28 -7.46
N ILE A 16 17.10 -27.07 -7.03
CA ILE A 16 16.51 -26.03 -7.89
C ILE A 16 17.50 -25.58 -8.98
N ALA A 17 18.79 -25.46 -8.65
CA ALA A 17 19.82 -25.07 -9.63
C ALA A 17 20.18 -26.19 -10.61
N SER A 18 20.03 -27.46 -10.23
CA SER A 18 20.46 -28.63 -11.02
C SER A 18 19.93 -28.70 -12.46
N PRO A 19 18.63 -28.46 -12.78
CA PRO A 19 18.16 -28.49 -14.16
C PRO A 19 18.81 -27.40 -15.03
N PHE A 20 19.09 -26.22 -14.46
CA PHE A 20 19.73 -25.11 -15.17
C PHE A 20 21.21 -25.37 -15.42
N VAL A 21 21.92 -25.90 -14.42
CA VAL A 21 23.33 -26.31 -14.54
C VAL A 21 23.45 -27.40 -15.60
N PHE A 22 22.59 -28.41 -15.56
CA PHE A 22 22.58 -29.49 -16.55
C PHE A 22 22.30 -28.98 -17.96
N PHE A 23 21.27 -28.15 -18.14
CA PHE A 23 20.93 -27.56 -19.43
C PHE A 23 22.07 -26.68 -19.99
N LEU A 24 22.66 -25.82 -19.16
CA LEU A 24 23.76 -24.93 -19.58
C LEU A 24 25.05 -25.69 -19.91
N ALA A 25 25.31 -26.79 -19.20
CA ALA A 25 26.44 -27.68 -19.50
C ALA A 25 26.26 -28.41 -20.84
N LEU A 26 25.04 -28.86 -21.17
CA LEU A 26 24.74 -29.47 -22.47
C LEU A 26 24.95 -28.50 -23.64
N GLN A 27 24.70 -27.22 -23.41
CA GLN A 27 24.91 -26.14 -24.39
C GLN A 27 26.36 -25.61 -24.42
N HIS A 28 27.31 -26.29 -23.75
CA HIS A 28 28.72 -25.89 -23.63
C HIS A 28 28.98 -24.53 -22.96
N PHE A 29 28.00 -23.94 -22.26
CA PHE A 29 28.15 -22.69 -21.52
C PHE A 29 28.68 -22.93 -20.09
N PHE A 30 29.92 -23.41 -19.99
CA PHE A 30 30.52 -23.83 -18.71
C PHE A 30 30.65 -22.70 -17.69
N ILE A 31 30.98 -21.48 -18.12
CA ILE A 31 31.11 -20.32 -17.22
C ILE A 31 29.76 -19.99 -16.57
N LEU A 32 28.69 -19.95 -17.36
CA LEU A 32 27.34 -19.67 -16.86
C LEU A 32 26.86 -20.79 -15.92
N SER A 33 27.13 -22.05 -16.27
CA SER A 33 26.85 -23.20 -15.41
C SER A 33 27.54 -23.10 -14.04
N LEU A 34 28.83 -22.72 -14.02
CA LEU A 34 29.58 -22.52 -12.79
C LEU A 34 29.02 -21.35 -11.96
N THR A 35 28.67 -20.24 -12.60
CA THR A 35 28.06 -19.10 -11.90
C THR A 35 26.72 -19.46 -11.27
N ALA A 36 25.87 -20.24 -11.95
CA ALA A 36 24.59 -20.69 -11.42
C ALA A 36 24.76 -21.58 -10.17
N LEU A 37 25.76 -22.46 -10.20
CA LEU A 37 26.10 -23.34 -9.08
C LEU A 37 26.62 -22.56 -7.87
N ILE A 38 27.53 -21.60 -8.09
CA ILE A 38 28.05 -20.71 -7.04
C ILE A 38 26.93 -19.85 -6.43
N CYS A 39 26.07 -19.27 -7.27
CA CYS A 39 24.91 -18.47 -6.81
C CYS A 39 23.94 -19.30 -5.96
N GLY A 40 23.68 -20.56 -6.34
CA GLY A 40 22.85 -21.47 -5.54
C GLY A 40 23.45 -21.75 -4.15
N MET A 41 24.77 -21.96 -4.08
CA MET A 41 25.47 -22.17 -2.81
C MET A 41 25.45 -20.92 -1.93
N LEU A 42 25.74 -19.75 -2.51
CA LEU A 42 25.73 -18.48 -1.79
C LEU A 42 24.32 -18.11 -1.29
N SER A 43 23.28 -18.41 -2.05
CA SER A 43 21.88 -18.22 -1.63
C SER A 43 21.52 -19.02 -0.36
N SER A 44 22.19 -20.16 -0.12
CA SER A 44 22.00 -20.95 1.11
C SER A 44 22.48 -20.22 2.37
N LEU A 45 23.36 -19.23 2.23
CA LEU A 45 23.87 -18.43 3.35
C LEU A 45 22.88 -17.32 3.75
N TYR A 46 22.00 -16.90 2.84
CA TYR A 46 21.10 -15.77 3.05
C TYR A 46 19.79 -16.20 3.72
N ASN A 47 19.75 -16.15 5.05
CA ASN A 47 18.59 -16.62 5.84
C ASN A 47 17.44 -15.60 5.95
N GLU A 48 17.69 -14.35 5.60
CA GLU A 48 16.86 -13.21 5.97
C GLU A 48 15.86 -12.85 4.86
N TRP A 49 15.19 -13.84 4.25
CA TRP A 49 14.10 -13.52 3.34
C TRP A 49 12.93 -12.95 4.14
N GLY A 50 12.74 -11.63 4.05
CA GLY A 50 11.60 -10.92 4.67
C GLY A 50 11.80 -10.43 6.11
N LYS A 51 13.00 -10.54 6.70
CA LYS A 51 13.30 -9.99 8.04
C LYS A 51 14.26 -8.80 7.98
N SER A 52 14.01 -7.86 7.08
CA SER A 52 14.71 -6.58 7.18
C SER A 52 14.24 -5.84 8.43
N SER A 53 15.11 -5.73 9.44
CA SER A 53 14.91 -4.86 10.61
C SER A 53 15.24 -3.40 10.31
N PHE A 54 15.41 -3.05 9.03
CA PHE A 54 15.68 -1.67 8.62
C PHE A 54 14.45 -0.81 8.89
N VAL A 55 14.51 -0.04 9.98
CA VAL A 55 13.45 0.88 10.37
C VAL A 55 13.62 2.17 9.58
N ILE A 56 12.84 2.31 8.51
CA ILE A 56 12.74 3.57 7.76
C ILE A 56 12.04 4.61 8.65
N PHE A 57 12.62 5.80 8.72
CA PHE A 57 11.99 6.95 9.37
C PHE A 57 10.72 7.33 8.59
N SER A 58 9.56 7.25 9.24
CA SER A 58 8.29 7.68 8.66
C SER A 58 8.05 9.15 9.00
N PRO A 59 7.64 9.99 8.04
CA PRO A 59 7.33 11.40 8.31
C PRO A 59 6.01 11.59 9.09
N PHE A 60 5.29 10.52 9.39
CA PHE A 60 3.99 10.54 10.04
C PHE A 60 4.11 10.44 11.56
N SER A 61 3.13 11.03 12.26
CA SER A 61 3.07 10.96 13.72
C SER A 61 2.80 9.52 14.21
N LYS A 62 3.04 9.27 15.50
CA LYS A 62 2.83 7.96 16.13
C LYS A 62 1.37 7.47 16.02
N GLU A 63 0.42 8.39 15.84
CA GLU A 63 -0.96 8.08 15.50
C GLU A 63 -1.35 8.78 14.20
N PRO A 64 -2.08 8.15 13.28
CA PRO A 64 -2.52 6.75 13.18
C PRO A 64 -1.43 5.72 12.82
N PHE A 65 -1.62 4.49 13.29
CA PHE A 65 -0.77 3.35 12.94
C PHE A 65 -0.87 2.97 11.45
N GLU A 66 -2.01 3.24 10.80
CA GLU A 66 -2.26 2.84 9.41
C GLU A 66 -1.22 3.40 8.44
N PHE A 67 -0.92 4.70 8.56
CA PHE A 67 0.03 5.37 7.69
C PHE A 67 1.47 4.95 7.96
N THR A 68 1.85 4.73 9.22
CA THR A 68 3.22 4.30 9.56
C THR A 68 3.49 2.87 9.10
N VAL A 69 2.55 1.94 9.34
CA VAL A 69 2.65 0.55 8.88
C VAL A 69 2.55 0.46 7.36
N GLY A 70 1.58 1.15 6.77
CA GLY A 70 1.35 1.18 5.34
C GLY A 70 2.53 1.75 4.56
N PHE A 71 3.06 2.90 4.99
CA PHE A 71 4.22 3.53 4.36
C PHE A 71 5.45 2.62 4.41
N ARG A 72 5.73 2.00 5.56
CA ARG A 72 6.87 1.07 5.69
C ARG A 72 6.74 -0.17 4.82
N LYS A 73 5.52 -0.65 4.55
CA LYS A 73 5.28 -1.79 3.65
C LYS A 73 5.40 -1.40 2.17
N SER A 74 4.99 -0.18 1.83
CA SER A 74 4.83 0.26 0.44
C SER A 74 5.85 1.32 -0.01
N TYR A 75 6.90 1.58 0.75
CA TYR A 75 7.86 2.66 0.45
C TYR A 75 8.54 2.50 -0.91
N TRP A 76 8.87 1.26 -1.31
CA TRP A 76 9.44 0.98 -2.64
C TRP A 76 8.48 1.35 -3.76
N LEU A 77 7.20 1.01 -3.61
CA LEU A 77 6.18 1.34 -4.59
C LEU A 77 5.96 2.86 -4.67
N LEU A 78 5.96 3.55 -3.52
CA LEU A 78 5.91 5.02 -3.50
C LEU A 78 7.11 5.63 -4.22
N ALA A 79 8.34 5.15 -3.96
CA ALA A 79 9.53 5.64 -4.66
C ALA A 79 9.43 5.47 -6.18
N ILE A 80 8.95 4.30 -6.65
CA ILE A 80 8.71 4.05 -8.07
C ILE A 80 7.68 5.04 -8.64
N LEU A 81 6.59 5.33 -7.94
CA LEU A 81 5.57 6.28 -8.40
C LEU A 81 6.08 7.72 -8.47
N TYR A 82 6.93 8.14 -7.53
CA TYR A 82 7.59 9.45 -7.60
C TYR A 82 8.53 9.53 -8.80
N ILE A 83 9.36 8.51 -9.03
CA ILE A 83 10.24 8.42 -10.20
C ILE A 83 9.40 8.43 -11.49
N LEU A 84 8.29 7.69 -11.52
CA LEU A 84 7.38 7.65 -12.67
C LEU A 84 6.80 9.02 -12.99
N THR A 85 6.54 9.83 -11.96
CA THR A 85 6.09 11.23 -12.14
C THR A 85 7.17 12.07 -12.82
N ILE A 86 8.44 11.93 -12.40
CA ILE A 86 9.56 12.63 -13.04
C ILE A 86 9.74 12.17 -14.49
N ILE A 87 9.67 10.86 -14.75
CA ILE A 87 9.73 10.28 -16.10
C ILE A 87 8.60 10.85 -16.97
N SER A 88 7.38 10.94 -16.42
CA SER A 88 6.22 11.47 -17.15
C SER A 88 6.47 12.90 -17.67
N ILE A 89 7.11 13.73 -16.86
CA ILE A 89 7.48 15.10 -17.22
C ILE A 89 8.57 15.08 -18.30
N SER A 90 9.61 14.25 -18.14
CA SER A 90 10.71 14.17 -19.10
C SER A 90 10.25 13.72 -20.50
N VAL A 91 9.26 12.84 -20.58
CA VAL A 91 8.68 12.32 -21.83
C VAL A 91 7.52 13.21 -22.32
N GLY A 92 7.12 14.22 -21.54
CA GLY A 92 5.99 15.09 -21.88
C GLY A 92 4.62 14.40 -21.81
N ASN A 93 4.50 13.27 -21.11
CA ASN A 93 3.28 12.47 -21.04
C ASN A 93 2.47 12.74 -19.76
N PHE A 94 1.49 13.64 -19.86
CA PHE A 94 0.59 13.99 -18.75
C PHE A 94 -0.18 12.78 -18.18
N ASN A 95 -0.65 11.87 -19.05
CA ASN A 95 -1.46 10.73 -18.63
C ASN A 95 -0.65 9.78 -17.73
N LEU A 96 0.65 9.63 -18.00
CA LEU A 96 1.55 8.84 -17.17
C LEU A 96 1.73 9.49 -15.78
N GLY A 97 1.80 10.82 -15.72
CA GLY A 97 1.87 11.57 -14.46
C GLY A 97 0.58 11.42 -13.64
N VAL A 98 -0.57 11.49 -14.30
CA VAL A 98 -1.87 11.22 -13.67
C VAL A 98 -1.97 9.78 -13.17
N ALA A 99 -1.48 8.81 -13.93
CA ALA A 99 -1.44 7.41 -13.50
C ALA A 99 -0.58 7.23 -12.24
N ALA A 100 0.58 7.91 -12.16
CA ALA A 100 1.42 7.91 -10.97
C ALA A 100 0.72 8.55 -9.76
N LEU A 101 0.04 9.68 -9.97
CA LEU A 101 -0.75 10.39 -8.96
C LEU A 101 -1.88 9.50 -8.38
N LEU A 102 -2.64 8.84 -9.26
CA LEU A 102 -3.67 7.87 -8.87
C LEU A 102 -3.05 6.66 -8.15
N GLY A 103 -1.90 6.18 -8.62
CA GLY A 103 -1.15 5.12 -7.96
C GLY A 103 -0.82 5.44 -6.51
N VAL A 104 -0.38 6.66 -6.21
CA VAL A 104 -0.11 7.08 -4.82
C VAL A 104 -1.41 7.08 -4.00
N MET A 105 -2.52 7.59 -4.55
CA MET A 105 -3.82 7.55 -3.87
C MET A 105 -4.30 6.12 -3.58
N LEU A 106 -4.11 5.19 -4.52
CA LEU A 106 -4.45 3.77 -4.34
C LEU A 106 -3.58 3.11 -3.26
N VAL A 107 -2.29 3.48 -3.19
CA VAL A 107 -1.41 3.03 -2.11
C VAL A 107 -1.91 3.53 -0.75
N CYS A 108 -2.26 4.82 -0.65
CA CYS A 108 -2.84 5.39 0.58
C CYS A 108 -4.16 4.71 0.98
N MET A 109 -5.04 4.41 0.01
CA MET A 109 -6.27 3.65 0.25
C MET A 109 -5.98 2.27 0.83
N ASN A 110 -4.95 1.58 0.32
CA ASN A 110 -4.57 0.25 0.77
C ASN A 110 -4.02 0.24 2.22
N PHE A 111 -3.59 1.38 2.77
CA PHE A 111 -3.18 1.46 4.18
C PHE A 111 -4.32 1.15 5.15
N TYR A 112 -5.56 1.28 4.71
CA TYR A 112 -6.77 1.00 5.49
C TYR A 112 -7.35 -0.40 5.26
N SER A 113 -6.66 -1.27 4.52
CA SER A 113 -7.13 -2.65 4.26
C SER A 113 -7.06 -3.55 5.49
N ILE A 114 -6.16 -3.26 6.44
CA ILE A 114 -5.95 -4.08 7.64
C ILE A 114 -6.75 -3.49 8.81
N THR A 115 -7.60 -4.33 9.42
CA THR A 115 -8.35 -4.00 10.63
C THR A 115 -7.41 -3.89 11.84
N GLU A 116 -7.57 -2.84 12.65
CA GLU A 116 -6.83 -2.73 13.92
C GLU A 116 -7.33 -3.74 14.95
N PRO A 117 -6.44 -4.23 15.84
CA PRO A 117 -6.86 -5.01 16.99
C PRO A 117 -7.79 -4.22 17.93
N ILE A 118 -8.68 -4.93 18.63
CA ILE A 118 -9.68 -4.34 19.55
C ILE A 118 -9.05 -3.39 20.57
N PHE A 119 -7.90 -3.75 21.13
CA PHE A 119 -7.23 -2.93 22.14
C PHE A 119 -6.75 -1.57 21.62
N TYR A 120 -6.42 -1.43 20.32
CA TYR A 120 -6.05 -0.14 19.73
C TYR A 120 -7.25 0.83 19.68
N VAL A 121 -8.45 0.31 19.42
CA VAL A 121 -9.67 1.12 19.44
C VAL A 121 -10.10 1.44 20.87
N TRP A 122 -10.00 0.46 21.78
CA TRP A 122 -10.49 0.62 23.16
C TRP A 122 -9.71 1.67 23.99
N ILE A 123 -8.46 1.97 23.62
CA ILE A 123 -7.67 3.02 24.27
C ILE A 123 -8.30 4.41 24.09
N TYR A 124 -9.10 4.61 23.04
CA TYR A 124 -9.75 5.89 22.81
C TYR A 124 -10.94 6.08 23.77
N THR A 125 -10.93 7.20 24.50
CA THR A 125 -12.00 7.62 25.41
C THR A 125 -13.06 8.49 24.72
N GLN A 126 -13.14 8.42 23.39
CA GLN A 126 -13.96 9.30 22.56
C GLN A 126 -15.20 8.59 22.03
N GLN A 127 -16.28 9.35 21.81
CA GLN A 127 -17.46 8.82 21.13
C GLN A 127 -17.12 8.37 19.70
N PRO A 128 -17.78 7.32 19.18
CA PRO A 128 -17.59 6.80 17.82
C PRO A 128 -17.58 7.84 16.70
N LYS A 129 -18.40 8.89 16.81
CA LYS A 129 -18.45 9.98 15.83
C LYS A 129 -17.12 10.72 15.75
N TYR A 130 -16.61 11.16 16.91
CA TYR A 130 -15.35 11.92 16.99
C TYR A 130 -14.16 11.04 16.60
N PHE A 131 -14.16 9.78 17.04
CA PHE A 131 -13.15 8.80 16.64
C PHE A 131 -13.09 8.63 15.11
N LEU A 132 -14.24 8.37 14.48
CA LEU A 132 -14.29 8.10 13.04
C LEU A 132 -13.97 9.35 12.21
N ILE A 133 -14.49 10.52 12.59
CA ILE A 133 -14.15 11.80 11.95
C ILE A 133 -12.65 12.09 12.11
N GLY A 134 -12.08 11.83 13.28
CA GLY A 134 -10.64 11.96 13.55
C GLY A 134 -9.83 11.09 12.60
N LYS A 135 -10.19 9.80 12.46
CA LYS A 135 -9.52 8.87 11.53
C LYS A 135 -9.61 9.35 10.08
N VAL A 136 -10.78 9.81 9.62
CA VAL A 136 -10.95 10.36 8.25
C VAL A 136 -10.12 11.62 8.04
N LYS A 137 -10.13 12.56 9.00
CA LYS A 137 -9.35 13.80 8.94
C LYS A 137 -7.86 13.50 8.84
N THR A 138 -7.35 12.59 9.67
CA THR A 138 -5.92 12.26 9.63
C THR A 138 -5.55 11.51 8.35
N ALA A 139 -6.43 10.65 7.85
CA ALA A 139 -6.25 10.01 6.54
C ALA A 139 -6.10 11.03 5.41
N MET A 140 -6.99 12.04 5.39
CA MET A 140 -6.94 13.11 4.41
C MET A 140 -5.65 13.92 4.53
N LEU A 141 -5.28 14.37 5.73
CA LEU A 141 -4.08 15.18 5.95
C LEU A 141 -2.81 14.46 5.49
N TYR A 142 -2.63 13.20 5.85
CA TYR A 142 -1.43 12.45 5.50
C TYR A 142 -1.40 12.05 4.02
N SER A 143 -2.55 11.74 3.42
CA SER A 143 -2.64 11.50 1.97
C SER A 143 -2.31 12.75 1.18
N ILE A 144 -2.82 13.90 1.59
CA ILE A 144 -2.48 15.20 0.97
C ILE A 144 -0.99 15.46 1.11
N SER A 145 -0.40 15.23 2.29
CA SER A 145 1.04 15.42 2.49
C SER A 145 1.90 14.58 1.53
N LEU A 146 1.49 13.35 1.21
CA LEU A 146 2.20 12.50 0.24
C LEU A 146 1.97 12.97 -1.20
N VAL A 147 0.76 13.40 -1.53
CA VAL A 147 0.39 13.72 -2.90
C VAL A 147 0.78 15.14 -3.31
N LEU A 148 0.89 16.06 -2.36
CA LEU A 148 1.15 17.48 -2.60
C LEU A 148 2.44 17.73 -3.41
N PRO A 149 3.59 17.07 -3.16
CA PRO A 149 4.78 17.23 -4.00
C PRO A 149 4.54 16.85 -5.46
N LEU A 150 3.81 15.75 -5.73
CA LEU A 150 3.47 15.33 -7.10
C LEU A 150 2.51 16.32 -7.74
N MET A 151 1.51 16.79 -7.01
CA MET A 151 0.55 17.78 -7.50
C MET A 151 1.24 19.07 -7.92
N ILE A 152 2.14 19.60 -7.08
CA ILE A 152 2.89 20.82 -7.38
C ILE A 152 3.74 20.59 -8.63
N LEU A 153 4.49 19.50 -8.69
CA LEU A 153 5.35 19.19 -9.83
C LEU A 153 4.54 19.11 -11.14
N LEU A 154 3.45 18.33 -11.15
CA LEU A 154 2.60 18.20 -12.33
C LEU A 154 1.91 19.53 -12.70
N SER A 155 1.55 20.35 -11.72
CA SER A 155 0.89 21.64 -11.96
C SER A 155 1.84 22.68 -12.54
N VAL A 156 3.13 22.66 -12.16
CA VAL A 156 4.17 23.52 -12.73
C VAL A 156 4.46 23.16 -14.18
N PHE A 157 4.59 21.86 -14.50
CA PHE A 157 4.92 21.40 -15.85
C PHE A 157 3.70 21.30 -16.79
N TYR A 158 2.49 21.16 -16.25
CA TYR A 158 1.23 21.10 -17.01
C TYR A 158 0.19 22.12 -16.51
N PRO A 159 0.46 23.44 -16.61
CA PRO A 159 -0.40 24.48 -16.05
C PRO A 159 -1.82 24.48 -16.64
N ALA A 160 -1.96 24.13 -17.92
CA ALA A 160 -3.26 24.03 -18.58
C ALA A 160 -4.13 22.87 -18.05
N LYS A 161 -3.56 21.94 -17.28
CA LYS A 161 -4.24 20.73 -16.78
C LYS A 161 -4.44 20.74 -15.26
N VAL A 162 -4.19 21.85 -14.59
CA VAL A 162 -4.31 21.99 -13.13
C VAL A 162 -5.70 21.60 -12.62
N PHE A 163 -6.77 22.01 -13.29
CA PHE A 163 -8.14 21.62 -12.89
C PHE A 163 -8.37 20.12 -12.94
N ILE A 164 -7.74 19.42 -13.90
CA ILE A 164 -7.83 17.96 -13.99
C ILE A 164 -7.06 17.32 -12.84
N ILE A 165 -5.86 17.82 -12.53
CA ILE A 165 -5.06 17.34 -11.39
C ILE A 165 -5.86 17.49 -10.09
N LEU A 166 -6.48 18.66 -9.85
CA LEU A 166 -7.31 18.93 -8.68
C LEU A 166 -8.56 18.04 -8.61
N GLY A 167 -9.24 17.83 -9.74
CA GLY A 167 -10.42 16.95 -9.79
C GLY A 167 -10.06 15.50 -9.44
N ILE A 168 -8.95 15.00 -9.99
CA ILE A 168 -8.47 13.64 -9.74
C ILE A 168 -8.04 13.47 -8.28
N THR A 169 -7.36 14.46 -7.70
CA THR A 169 -6.95 14.38 -6.30
C THR A 169 -8.15 14.44 -5.36
N LEU A 170 -9.17 15.25 -5.66
CA LEU A 170 -10.41 15.29 -4.90
C LEU A 170 -11.14 13.94 -4.93
N ILE A 171 -11.25 13.30 -6.11
CA ILE A 171 -11.83 11.97 -6.25
C ILE A 171 -10.99 10.93 -5.46
N GLY A 172 -9.66 11.00 -5.53
CA GLY A 172 -8.76 10.14 -4.75
C GLY A 172 -8.98 10.26 -3.23
N LEU A 173 -9.18 11.48 -2.73
CA LEU A 173 -9.46 11.73 -1.32
C LEU A 173 -10.83 11.18 -0.89
N LEU A 174 -11.84 11.21 -1.76
CA LEU A 174 -13.14 10.57 -1.50
C LEU A 174 -12.99 9.04 -1.38
N TYR A 175 -12.18 8.41 -2.23
CA TYR A 175 -11.88 6.97 -2.12
C TYR A 175 -11.20 6.62 -0.80
N ILE A 176 -10.23 7.44 -0.37
CA ILE A 176 -9.56 7.23 0.91
C ILE A 176 -10.55 7.38 2.07
N ALA A 177 -11.39 8.42 2.07
CA ALA A 177 -12.44 8.58 3.08
C ALA A 177 -13.40 7.38 3.12
N MET A 178 -13.82 6.90 1.94
CA MET A 178 -14.65 5.70 1.81
C MET A 178 -13.95 4.46 2.41
N SER A 179 -12.66 4.26 2.14
CA SER A 179 -11.90 3.12 2.68
C SER A 179 -11.78 3.14 4.20
N VAL A 180 -11.54 4.32 4.78
CA VAL A 180 -11.49 4.53 6.24
C VAL A 180 -12.82 4.15 6.86
N VAL A 181 -13.93 4.64 6.31
CA VAL A 181 -15.25 4.36 6.85
C VAL A 181 -15.61 2.89 6.65
N ALA A 182 -15.36 2.33 5.46
CA ALA A 182 -15.66 0.94 5.15
C ALA A 182 -14.96 -0.06 6.09
N LYS A 183 -13.73 0.24 6.50
CA LYS A 183 -12.97 -0.55 7.49
C LYS A 183 -13.78 -0.82 8.78
N TYR A 184 -14.61 0.12 9.23
CA TYR A 184 -15.35 -0.03 10.50
C TYR A 184 -16.78 -0.57 10.35
N THR A 185 -17.23 -0.83 9.12
CA THR A 185 -18.60 -1.34 8.87
C THR A 185 -18.83 -2.76 9.39
N ASN A 186 -17.76 -3.56 9.51
CA ASN A 186 -17.79 -4.94 10.00
C ASN A 186 -16.84 -5.19 11.17
N TYR A 187 -16.35 -4.12 11.81
CA TYR A 187 -15.39 -4.20 12.91
C TYR A 187 -15.89 -5.11 14.04
N PRO A 188 -15.06 -6.02 14.59
CA PRO A 188 -13.60 -6.17 14.42
C PRO A 188 -13.19 -7.13 13.30
N ALA A 189 -14.15 -7.71 12.58
CA ALA A 189 -13.86 -8.57 11.45
C ALA A 189 -13.38 -7.74 10.25
N GLN A 190 -12.74 -8.42 9.30
CA GLN A 190 -12.40 -7.82 8.01
C GLN A 190 -13.68 -7.57 7.19
N ILE A 191 -13.53 -6.74 6.15
CA ILE A 191 -14.61 -6.40 5.24
C ILE A 191 -15.08 -7.68 4.53
N ASN A 192 -16.39 -7.95 4.57
CA ASN A 192 -16.97 -9.12 3.91
C ASN A 192 -17.08 -8.92 2.39
N LEU A 193 -17.15 -10.01 1.63
CA LEU A 193 -17.23 -9.98 0.15
C LEU A 193 -18.34 -9.06 -0.39
N LEU A 194 -19.53 -9.07 0.22
CA LEU A 194 -20.65 -8.21 -0.19
C LEU A 194 -20.33 -6.71 -0.03
N GLN A 195 -19.57 -6.34 1.00
CA GLN A 195 -19.13 -4.95 1.21
C GLN A 195 -18.05 -4.56 0.21
N ILE A 196 -17.17 -5.49 -0.17
CA ILE A 196 -16.19 -5.28 -1.25
C ILE A 196 -16.92 -5.04 -2.58
N ILE A 197 -17.99 -5.76 -2.87
CA ILE A 197 -18.81 -5.53 -4.07
C ILE A 197 -19.43 -4.12 -4.05
N LYS A 198 -19.99 -3.70 -2.91
CA LYS A 198 -20.53 -2.33 -2.73
C LYS A 198 -19.46 -1.25 -2.87
N LEU A 199 -18.25 -1.51 -2.35
CA LEU A 199 -17.08 -0.65 -2.54
C LEU A 199 -16.72 -0.55 -4.03
N GLY A 200 -16.67 -1.69 -4.72
CA GLY A 200 -16.38 -1.77 -6.16
C GLY A 200 -17.36 -0.97 -7.02
N ALA A 201 -18.65 -0.97 -6.67
CA ALA A 201 -19.65 -0.14 -7.35
C ALA A 201 -19.34 1.38 -7.23
N GLY A 202 -18.85 1.82 -6.06
CA GLY A 202 -18.39 3.20 -5.85
C GLY A 202 -17.11 3.54 -6.63
N VAL A 203 -16.26 2.55 -6.90
CA VAL A 203 -15.06 2.69 -7.74
C VAL A 203 -15.39 2.84 -9.23
N ILE A 204 -16.40 2.11 -9.69
CA ILE A 204 -16.84 2.16 -11.09
C ILE A 204 -17.53 3.50 -11.39
N PHE A 205 -18.31 4.04 -10.46
CA PHE A 205 -19.02 5.29 -10.63
C PHE A 205 -18.73 6.27 -9.48
N PRO A 206 -17.69 7.13 -9.62
CA PRO A 206 -17.24 8.01 -8.54
C PRO A 206 -18.33 8.86 -7.86
N PRO A 207 -19.35 9.39 -8.57
CA PRO A 207 -20.42 10.15 -7.92
C PRO A 207 -21.21 9.35 -6.87
N PHE A 208 -21.31 8.01 -6.99
CA PHE A 208 -22.00 7.19 -5.98
C PHE A 208 -21.29 7.15 -4.64
N MET A 209 -20.00 7.51 -4.57
CA MET A 209 -19.31 7.61 -3.29
C MET A 209 -19.96 8.61 -2.35
N LEU A 210 -20.55 9.69 -2.88
CA LEU A 210 -21.26 10.68 -2.06
C LEU A 210 -22.46 10.09 -1.31
N ILE A 211 -23.03 8.99 -1.81
CA ILE A 211 -24.13 8.26 -1.19
C ILE A 211 -23.60 7.13 -0.30
N ILE A 212 -22.59 6.40 -0.77
CA ILE A 212 -22.05 5.24 -0.06
C ILE A 212 -21.29 5.64 1.21
N ILE A 213 -20.57 6.76 1.20
CA ILE A 213 -19.81 7.25 2.35
C ILE A 213 -20.75 7.51 3.55
N PRO A 214 -21.83 8.30 3.44
CA PRO A 214 -22.81 8.46 4.53
C PRO A 214 -23.42 7.13 5.00
N HIS A 215 -23.75 6.23 4.08
CA HIS A 215 -24.34 4.94 4.43
C HIS A 215 -23.38 4.09 5.28
N PHE A 216 -22.13 3.94 4.86
CA PHE A 216 -21.11 3.22 5.63
C PHE A 216 -20.74 3.95 6.92
N TYR A 217 -20.84 5.28 6.95
CA TYR A 217 -20.55 6.07 8.14
C TYR A 217 -21.55 5.77 9.26
N LEU A 218 -22.84 5.74 8.94
CA LEU A 218 -23.89 5.37 9.89
C LEU A 218 -23.74 3.91 10.36
N GLN A 219 -23.39 3.00 9.46
CA GLN A 219 -23.15 1.59 9.80
C GLN A 219 -21.94 1.44 10.76
N SER A 220 -20.87 2.16 10.48
CA SER A 220 -19.64 2.14 11.26
C SER A 220 -19.85 2.65 12.68
N ILE A 221 -20.60 3.75 12.85
CA ILE A 221 -20.96 4.27 14.19
C ILE A 221 -21.70 3.21 15.01
N ARG A 222 -22.69 2.53 14.41
CA ARG A 222 -23.47 1.51 15.12
C ARG A 222 -22.60 0.37 15.62
N LYS A 223 -21.57 -0.03 14.86
CA LYS A 223 -20.62 -1.07 15.26
C LYS A 223 -19.62 -0.57 16.30
N LEU A 224 -19.10 0.64 16.13
CA LEU A 224 -18.14 1.25 17.06
C LEU A 224 -18.74 1.58 18.43
N ASN A 225 -20.05 1.86 18.53
CA ASN A 225 -20.76 2.04 19.81
C ASN A 225 -20.61 0.85 20.77
N VAL A 226 -20.29 -0.35 20.27
CA VAL A 226 -20.05 -1.53 21.12
C VAL A 226 -18.69 -1.44 21.84
N TYR A 227 -17.74 -0.70 21.29
CA TYR A 227 -16.34 -0.66 21.74
C TYR A 227 -15.94 0.68 22.36
N LEU A 228 -16.63 1.75 22.00
CA LEU A 228 -16.36 3.12 22.42
C LEU A 228 -17.60 3.69 23.13
N LYS A 229 -17.38 4.49 24.17
CA LYS A 229 -18.42 5.15 24.98
C LYS A 229 -18.58 6.61 24.59
#